data_AF-A0A6G3LJJ2-F1
#
_entry.id   AF-A0A6G3LJJ2-F1
#
_cell.length_a   1.000
_cell.length_b   1.000
_cell.length_c   1.000
_cell.angle_alpha   90.00
_cell.angle_beta   90.00
_cell.angle_gamma   90.00
#
_symmetry.space_group_name_H-M   'P 1'
#
loop_
_entity.id
_entity.type
_entity.pdbx_description
1 polymer ?
#
loop_
_entity_poly.entity_id
_entity_poly.type
_entity_poly.pdbx_seq_one_letter_code
_entity_poly.pdbx_strand_id
1 'polypeptide(L)'
;SAALMVKAVAASRSVSVSSHGELFSYVRRLGEELGSPELRRLFSVASTLHQNFYEDWLSGDVVREYAEDVKQLVGELKKLVRF
;
A
#
# COMPACT_ATOMS: atom_id res chain seq x y z
N SER A 1 5.35 4.10 -6.34
CA SER A 1 4.03 3.45 -6.21
C SER A 1 3.90 2.82 -4.82
N ALA A 2 2.68 2.55 -4.36
CA ALA A 2 2.43 1.92 -3.05
C ALA A 2 3.17 0.59 -2.90
N ALA A 3 3.11 -0.29 -3.90
CA ALA A 3 3.78 -1.59 -3.88
C ALA A 3 5.31 -1.48 -3.69
N LEU A 4 5.97 -0.53 -4.37
CA LEU A 4 7.42 -0.31 -4.19
C LEU A 4 7.74 0.20 -2.78
N MET A 5 6.90 1.05 -2.19
CA MET A 5 7.12 1.53 -0.83
C MET A 5 6.96 0.39 0.19
N VAL A 6 5.96 -0.48 0.02
CA VAL A 6 5.82 -1.70 0.84
C VAL A 6 7.07 -2.58 0.72
N LYS A 7 7.58 -2.79 -0.51
CA LYS A 7 8.82 -3.54 -0.73
C LYS A 7 10.04 -2.87 -0.09
N ALA A 8 10.12 -1.54 -0.10
CA ALA A 8 11.20 -0.80 0.55
C ALA A 8 11.19 -0.98 2.08
N VAL A 9 10.02 -0.90 2.71
CA VAL A 9 9.88 -1.19 4.15
C VAL A 9 10.24 -2.65 4.44
N ALA A 10 9.77 -3.60 3.62
CA ALA A 10 10.14 -5.01 3.75
C ALA A 10 11.66 -5.22 3.65
N ALA A 11 12.30 -4.63 2.63
CA ALA A 11 13.73 -4.73 2.41
C ALA A 11 14.54 -4.10 3.55
N SER A 12 14.11 -2.95 4.11
CA SER A 12 14.73 -2.34 5.30
C SER A 12 14.71 -3.25 6.54
N ARG A 13 13.84 -4.27 6.53
CA ARG A 13 13.71 -5.31 7.57
C ARG A 13 14.24 -6.66 7.10
N SER A 14 15.02 -6.70 6.02
CA SER A 14 15.57 -7.94 5.42
C SER A 14 14.51 -8.96 4.99
N VAL A 15 13.30 -8.51 4.65
CA VAL A 15 12.21 -9.35 4.14
C VAL A 15 12.04 -9.10 2.63
N SER A 16 11.99 -10.18 1.85
CA SER A 16 11.64 -10.12 0.43
C SER A 16 10.13 -10.25 0.21
N VAL A 17 9.57 -9.46 -0.71
CA VAL A 17 8.15 -9.48 -1.10
C VAL A 17 8.06 -9.45 -2.62
N SER A 18 7.48 -10.48 -3.21
CA SER A 18 7.55 -10.80 -4.64
C SER A 18 6.19 -10.88 -5.33
N SER A 19 5.11 -11.16 -4.60
CA SER A 19 3.76 -11.32 -5.18
C SER A 19 2.71 -10.35 -4.60
N HIS A 20 1.57 -10.23 -5.28
CA HIS A 20 0.41 -9.48 -4.78
C HIS A 20 -0.06 -10.01 -3.41
N GLY A 21 -0.18 -11.33 -3.27
CA GLY A 21 -0.59 -11.95 -1.99
C GLY A 21 0.40 -11.67 -0.86
N GLU A 22 1.70 -11.64 -1.16
CA GLU A 22 2.72 -11.30 -0.17
C GLU A 22 2.68 -9.82 0.21
N LEU A 23 2.40 -8.90 -0.72
CA LEU A 23 2.21 -7.48 -0.41
C LEU A 23 1.06 -7.31 0.59
N PHE A 24 -0.11 -7.89 0.31
CA PHE A 24 -1.26 -7.85 1.21
C PHE A 24 -0.97 -8.46 2.58
N SER A 25 -0.32 -9.63 2.59
CA SER A 25 0.04 -10.33 3.84
C SER A 25 1.07 -9.55 4.66
N TYR A 26 2.00 -8.87 3.99
CA TYR A 26 2.99 -8.02 4.65
C TYR A 26 2.35 -6.77 5.27
N VAL A 27 1.55 -6.03 4.51
CA VAL A 27 0.88 -4.82 5.02
C VAL A 27 -0.09 -5.14 6.15
N ARG A 28 -0.79 -6.29 6.08
CA ARG A 28 -1.63 -6.76 7.20
C ARG A 28 -0.80 -6.93 8.49
N ARG A 29 0.28 -7.71 8.43
CA ARG A 29 1.16 -7.96 9.58
C ARG A 29 1.78 -6.67 10.10
N LEU A 30 2.24 -5.80 9.21
CA LEU A 30 2.80 -4.50 9.57
C LEU A 30 1.77 -3.62 10.29
N GLY A 31 0.52 -3.62 9.83
CA GLY A 31 -0.57 -2.92 10.50
C GLY A 31 -0.86 -3.49 11.89
N GLU A 32 -0.83 -4.81 12.07
CA GLU A 32 -0.98 -5.46 13.39
C GLU A 32 0.16 -5.08 14.34
N GLU A 33 1.41 -5.15 13.87
CA GLU A 33 2.60 -4.79 14.64
C GLU A 33 2.57 -3.33 15.13
N LEU A 34 2.08 -2.41 14.29
CA LEU A 34 2.06 -0.97 14.57
C LEU A 34 0.74 -0.49 15.19
N GLY A 35 -0.21 -1.39 15.48
CA GLY A 35 -1.56 -1.01 15.93
C GLY A 35 -2.29 -0.11 14.92
N SER A 36 -1.94 -0.21 13.65
CA SER A 36 -2.37 0.67 12.56
C SER A 36 -3.09 -0.14 11.48
N PRO A 37 -4.33 -0.62 11.74
CA PRO A 37 -5.10 -1.41 10.78
C PRO A 37 -5.39 -0.65 9.47
N GLU A 38 -5.28 0.68 9.51
CA GLU A 38 -5.46 1.57 8.37
C GLU A 38 -4.47 1.32 7.23
N LEU A 39 -3.26 0.86 7.53
CA LEU A 39 -2.27 0.52 6.49
C LEU A 39 -2.83 -0.51 5.49
N ARG A 40 -3.54 -1.53 5.99
CA ARG A 40 -4.17 -2.54 5.13
C ARG A 40 -5.31 -1.96 4.30
N ARG A 41 -6.12 -1.07 4.87
CA ARG A 41 -7.24 -0.44 4.17
C ARG A 41 -6.75 0.45 3.03
N LEU A 42 -5.79 1.33 3.30
CA LEU A 42 -5.20 2.19 2.27
C LEU A 42 -4.50 1.38 1.17
N PHE A 43 -3.86 0.25 1.51
CA PHE A 43 -3.26 -0.62 0.48
C PHE A 43 -4.32 -1.34 -0.37
N SER A 44 -5.48 -1.69 0.20
CA SER A 44 -6.62 -2.17 -0.58
C SER A 44 -7.11 -1.10 -1.57
N VAL A 45 -7.19 0.17 -1.15
CA VAL A 45 -7.55 1.30 -2.05
C VAL A 45 -6.55 1.40 -3.22
N ALA A 46 -5.24 1.32 -2.93
CA ALA A 46 -4.21 1.29 -3.96
C ALA A 46 -4.39 0.12 -4.95
N SER A 47 -4.87 -1.03 -4.45
CA SER A 47 -5.13 -2.21 -5.28
C SER A 47 -6.39 -2.06 -6.12
N THR A 48 -7.42 -1.37 -5.61
CA THR A 48 -8.61 -0.99 -6.39
C THR A 48 -8.23 -0.07 -7.55
N LEU A 49 -7.37 0.93 -7.33
CA LEU A 49 -6.86 1.78 -8.42
C LEU A 49 -6.06 0.99 -9.46
N HIS A 50 -5.26 0.01 -9.03
CA HIS A 50 -4.54 -0.87 -9.94
C HIS A 50 -5.49 -1.73 -10.80
N GLN A 51 -6.56 -2.26 -10.22
CA GLN A 51 -7.60 -2.96 -11.01
C GLN A 51 -8.33 -2.00 -11.94
N ASN A 52 -8.71 -0.81 -11.44
CA ASN A 52 -9.40 0.20 -12.23
C ASN A 52 -8.63 0.63 -13.48
N PHE A 53 -7.30 0.56 -13.47
CA PHE A 53 -6.50 0.86 -14.67
C PHE A 53 -6.85 -0.05 -15.86
N TYR A 54 -7.24 -1.31 -15.60
CA TYR A 54 -7.64 -2.25 -16.64
C TYR A 54 -9.14 -2.22 -16.91
N GLU A 55 -9.91 -1.94 -15.87
CA GLU A 55 -11.36 -2.13 -15.87
C GLU A 55 -12.15 -0.83 -16.14
N ASP A 56 -11.57 0.33 -15.85
CA ASP A 56 -12.13 1.68 -16.04
C ASP A 56 -13.53 1.88 -15.44
N TRP A 57 -13.74 1.40 -14.21
CA TRP A 57 -15.02 1.47 -13.50
C TRP A 57 -15.26 2.77 -12.73
N LEU A 58 -14.19 3.38 -12.22
CA LEU A 58 -14.26 4.50 -11.29
C LEU A 58 -14.34 5.83 -12.03
N SER A 59 -15.16 6.74 -11.50
CA SER A 59 -15.20 8.12 -11.96
C SER A 59 -13.93 8.88 -11.57
N GLY A 60 -13.60 9.92 -12.35
CA GLY A 60 -12.34 10.65 -12.18
C GLY A 60 -12.19 11.37 -10.84
N ASP A 61 -13.29 11.73 -10.16
CA ASP A 61 -13.29 12.25 -8.80
C ASP A 61 -12.91 11.17 -7.76
N VAL A 62 -13.46 9.96 -7.86
CA VAL A 62 -13.08 8.83 -7.00
C VAL A 62 -11.61 8.44 -7.22
N VAL A 63 -11.14 8.47 -8.47
CA VAL A 63 -9.72 8.23 -8.78
C VAL A 63 -8.81 9.25 -8.07
N ARG A 64 -9.21 10.53 -8.02
CA ARG A 64 -8.46 11.57 -7.32
C ARG A 64 -8.48 11.37 -5.80
N GLU A 65 -9.64 11.04 -5.23
CA GLU A 65 -9.77 10.76 -3.79
C GLU A 65 -8.86 9.59 -3.37
N TYR A 66 -8.95 8.46 -4.07
CA TYR A 66 -8.11 7.30 -3.80
C TYR A 66 -6.62 7.55 -4.06
N ALA A 67 -6.27 8.48 -4.95
CA ALA A 67 -4.88 8.89 -5.12
C ALA A 67 -4.33 9.62 -3.88
N GLU A 68 -5.16 10.38 -3.16
CA GLU A 68 -4.78 10.97 -1.87
C GLU A 68 -4.59 9.91 -0.78
N ASP A 69 -5.44 8.88 -0.74
CA ASP A 69 -5.26 7.72 0.16
C ASP A 69 -3.93 7.00 -0.09
N VAL A 70 -3.55 6.83 -1.37
CA VAL A 70 -2.25 6.28 -1.74
C VAL A 70 -1.09 7.16 -1.25
N LYS A 71 -1.23 8.49 -1.34
CA LYS A 71 -0.22 9.42 -0.80
C LYS A 71 -0.10 9.30 0.71
N GLN A 72 -1.22 9.20 1.43
CA GLN A 72 -1.23 8.98 2.87
C GLN A 72 -0.49 7.69 3.23
N LEU A 73 -0.82 6.58 2.56
CA LEU A 73 -0.14 5.29 2.77
C LEU A 73 1.37 5.40 2.57
N VAL A 74 1.80 6.01 1.46
CA VAL A 74 3.23 6.20 1.18
C VAL A 74 3.89 7.07 2.25
N GLY A 75 3.21 8.11 2.72
CA GLY A 75 3.67 8.96 3.81
C GLY A 75 3.92 8.19 5.11
N GLU A 76 2.98 7.34 5.51
CA GLU A 76 3.12 6.49 6.70
C GLU A 76 4.25 5.48 6.55
N LEU A 77 4.30 4.76 5.42
CA LEU A 77 5.33 3.76 5.17
C LEU A 77 6.74 4.38 5.09
N LYS A 78 6.87 5.59 4.52
CA LYS A 78 8.16 6.28 4.41
C LYS A 78 8.81 6.55 5.77
N LYS A 79 8.02 6.75 6.84
CA LYS A 79 8.53 6.92 8.21
C LYS A 79 9.20 5.65 8.76
N LEU A 80 8.93 4.49 8.15
CA LEU A 80 9.38 3.18 8.61
C LEU A 80 10.65 2.70 7.90
N VAL A 81 11.01 3.29 6.76
CA VAL A 81 12.20 2.91 6.01
C VAL A 81 13.46 3.39 6.74
N ARG A 82 14.36 2.46 7.05
CA ARG A 82 15.68 2.73 7.63
C ARG A 82 16.73 1.98 6.81
N PHE A 83 17.82 2.66 6.45
CA PHE A 83 18.96 2.06 5.76
C PHE A 83 20.19 2.14 6.64
#